data_AF-A0AAN7QAA8-F1
#
_entry.id   AF-A0AAN7QAA8-F1
#
_cell.length_a   1.000
_cell.length_b   1.000
_cell.length_c   1.000
_cell.angle_alpha   90.00
_cell.angle_beta   90.00
_cell.angle_gamma   90.00
#
_symmetry.space_group_name_H-M   'P 1'
#
loop_
_entity.id
_entity.type
_entity.pdbx_description
1 polymer ?
#
loop_
_entity_poly.entity_id
_entity_poly.type
_entity_poly.pdbx_seq_one_letter_code
_entity_poly.pdbx_strand_id
1 'polypeptide(L)'
;MVWDLLEGRALFDAWNPEAEDYAANMHLAEMISVLGPPPELLLLRGQLTSHFFTSEGDLIVGKAAKPRYSGLDDTITMLSGDDKRNFLRFIARMLEWLPEDRATAKELLADPWLDS
;
A
#
# COMPACT_ATOMS: atom_id res chain seq x y z
N MET A 1 0.28 1.25 -11.66
CA MET A 1 0.57 2.27 -12.69
C MET A 1 1.88 3.03 -12.48
N VAL A 2 2.16 3.64 -11.32
CA VAL A 2 3.49 4.27 -11.10
C VAL A 2 4.58 3.21 -10.86
N TRP A 3 4.29 2.20 -10.03
CA TRP A 3 5.22 1.09 -9.80
C TRP A 3 5.52 0.28 -11.05
N ASP A 4 4.52 0.02 -11.91
CA ASP A 4 4.75 -0.67 -13.17
C ASP A 4 5.73 0.09 -14.09
N LEU A 5 5.69 1.42 -14.06
CA LEU A 5 6.60 2.27 -14.83
C LEU A 5 8.00 2.34 -14.21
N LEU A 6 8.08 2.47 -12.89
CA LEU A 6 9.34 2.66 -12.18
C LEU A 6 10.08 1.34 -11.93
N GLU A 7 9.37 0.32 -11.45
CA GLU A 7 9.91 -0.96 -10.96
C GLU A 7 9.61 -2.14 -11.90
N GLY A 8 8.83 -1.93 -12.98
CA GLY A 8 8.46 -2.99 -13.93
C GLY A 8 7.50 -4.05 -13.36
N ARG A 9 6.89 -3.79 -12.20
CA ARG A 9 5.96 -4.68 -11.49
C ARG A 9 4.95 -3.87 -10.69
N ALA A 10 3.82 -4.47 -10.35
CA ALA A 10 2.85 -3.81 -9.48
C ALA A 10 3.38 -3.70 -8.04
N LEU A 11 2.89 -2.69 -7.33
CA LEU A 11 3.16 -2.53 -5.89
C LEU A 11 2.47 -3.64 -5.08
N PHE A 12 1.23 -3.98 -5.47
CA PHE A 12 0.41 -5.03 -4.88
C PHE A 12 -0.02 -5.99 -5.98
N ASP A 13 0.36 -7.26 -5.90
CA ASP A 13 -0.06 -8.30 -6.84
C ASP A 13 -1.32 -9.01 -6.36
N ALA A 14 -1.54 -9.04 -5.03
CA ALA A 14 -2.71 -9.64 -4.39
C ALA A 14 -3.04 -11.07 -4.86
N TRP A 15 -2.03 -11.78 -5.33
CA TRP A 15 -2.17 -13.08 -5.95
C TRP A 15 -2.21 -14.19 -4.91
N ASN A 16 -3.21 -15.06 -5.01
CA ASN A 16 -3.27 -16.29 -4.24
C ASN A 16 -2.72 -17.45 -5.09
N PRO A 17 -1.55 -18.02 -4.75
CA PRO A 17 -0.97 -19.13 -5.50
C PRO A 17 -1.74 -20.44 -5.36
N GLU A 18 -2.55 -20.61 -4.30
CA GLU A 18 -3.36 -21.83 -4.12
C GLU A 18 -4.62 -21.83 -4.96
N ALA A 19 -5.25 -20.67 -5.12
CA ALA A 19 -6.49 -20.51 -5.88
C ALA A 19 -6.27 -20.05 -7.33
N GLU A 20 -5.03 -19.69 -7.67
CA GLU A 20 -4.65 -19.07 -8.96
C GLU A 20 -5.54 -17.87 -9.34
N ASP A 21 -5.88 -17.05 -8.36
CA ASP A 21 -6.72 -15.86 -8.57
C ASP A 21 -6.38 -14.75 -7.56
N TYR A 22 -6.95 -13.57 -7.77
CA TYR A 22 -6.97 -12.47 -6.84
C TYR A 22 -7.63 -12.86 -5.51
N ALA A 23 -7.03 -12.44 -4.40
CA ALA A 23 -7.62 -12.59 -3.08
C ALA A 23 -7.52 -11.30 -2.26
N ALA A 24 -8.68 -10.80 -1.81
CA ALA A 24 -8.76 -9.51 -1.10
C ALA A 24 -7.99 -9.51 0.24
N ASN A 25 -7.97 -10.64 0.95
CA ASN A 25 -7.17 -10.80 2.17
C ASN A 25 -5.66 -10.74 1.87
N MET A 26 -5.21 -11.27 0.72
CA MET A 26 -3.82 -11.15 0.29
C MET A 26 -3.49 -9.70 -0.07
N HIS A 27 -4.38 -8.99 -0.76
CA HIS A 27 -4.21 -7.55 -1.03
C HIS A 27 -4.07 -6.75 0.27
N LEU A 28 -4.96 -6.97 1.24
CA LEU A 28 -4.90 -6.29 2.54
C LEU A 28 -3.61 -6.61 3.30
N ALA A 29 -3.13 -7.85 3.25
CA ALA A 29 -1.86 -8.22 3.86
C ALA A 29 -0.66 -7.47 3.24
N GLU A 30 -0.63 -7.33 1.91
CA GLU A 30 0.42 -6.56 1.22
C GLU A 30 0.31 -5.06 1.53
N MET A 31 -0.90 -4.50 1.57
CA MET A 31 -1.10 -3.10 1.98
C MET A 31 -0.59 -2.87 3.40
N ILE A 32 -0.91 -3.76 4.34
CA ILE A 32 -0.45 -3.66 5.74
C ILE A 32 1.07 -3.75 5.83
N SER A 33 1.70 -4.60 5.02
CA SER A 33 3.15 -4.73 5.04
C SER A 33 3.87 -3.51 4.47
N VAL A 34 3.23 -2.75 3.57
CA VAL A 34 3.79 -1.56 2.95
C VAL A 34 3.46 -0.27 3.73
N LEU A 35 2.22 -0.14 4.21
CA LEU A 35 1.66 1.07 4.82
C LEU A 35 1.56 1.01 6.35
N GLY A 36 1.76 -0.16 6.94
CA GLY A 36 1.40 -0.41 8.33
C GLY A 36 -0.10 -0.70 8.51
N PRO A 37 -0.54 -0.94 9.75
CA PRO A 37 -1.92 -1.32 10.04
C PRO A 37 -2.91 -0.20 9.64
N PRO A 38 -4.12 -0.56 9.17
CA PRO A 38 -5.15 0.42 8.90
C PRO A 38 -5.59 1.14 10.19
N PRO A 39 -5.92 2.44 10.14
CA PRO A 39 -6.47 3.16 11.28
C PRO A 39 -7.78 2.55 11.77
N GLU A 40 -8.02 2.57 13.09
CA GLU A 40 -9.25 2.05 13.71
C GLU A 40 -10.52 2.68 13.10
N LEU A 41 -10.48 3.98 12.82
CA LEU A 41 -11.59 4.70 12.18
C LEU A 41 -12.00 4.07 10.85
N LEU A 42 -11.04 3.56 10.07
CA LEU A 42 -11.31 2.88 8.81
C LEU A 42 -12.00 1.54 9.07
N LEU A 43 -11.54 0.78 10.07
CA LEU A 43 -12.12 -0.51 10.45
C LEU A 43 -13.56 -0.34 10.95
N LEU A 44 -13.84 0.68 11.78
CA LEU A 44 -15.16 0.93 12.34
C LEU A 44 -16.22 1.28 11.29
N ARG A 45 -15.84 1.96 10.21
CA ARG A 45 -16.76 2.36 9.12
C ARG A 45 -16.85 1.33 7.99
N GLY A 46 -15.99 0.32 7.98
CA GLY A 46 -15.91 -0.68 6.91
C GLY A 46 -17.05 -1.70 7.00
N GLN A 47 -17.86 -1.81 5.95
CA GLN A 47 -18.98 -2.77 5.89
C GLN A 47 -18.52 -4.24 5.88
N LEU A 48 -17.31 -4.49 5.39
CA LEU A 48 -16.72 -5.83 5.28
C LEU A 48 -15.62 -6.08 6.31
N THR A 49 -15.42 -5.19 7.29
CA THR A 49 -14.34 -5.32 8.29
C THR A 49 -14.37 -6.68 8.98
N SER A 50 -15.54 -7.15 9.42
CA SER A 50 -15.67 -8.45 10.10
C SER A 50 -15.38 -9.67 9.23
N HIS A 51 -15.30 -9.51 7.91
CA HIS A 51 -14.90 -10.58 7.00
C HIS A 51 -13.38 -10.75 6.92
N PHE A 52 -12.64 -9.67 7.17
CA PHE A 52 -11.19 -9.63 6.98
C PHE A 52 -10.40 -9.38 8.26
N PHE A 53 -11.02 -8.86 9.32
CA PHE A 53 -10.34 -8.49 10.56
C PHE A 53 -11.05 -9.07 11.78
N THR A 54 -10.27 -9.42 12.81
CA THR A 54 -10.78 -9.82 14.12
C THR A 54 -11.36 -8.61 14.86
N SER A 55 -12.02 -8.87 16.00
CA SER A 55 -12.49 -7.82 16.92
C SER A 55 -11.35 -6.94 17.45
N GLU A 56 -10.14 -7.48 17.51
CA GLU A 56 -8.94 -6.76 17.97
C GLU A 56 -8.30 -5.91 16.86
N GLY A 57 -8.80 -5.99 15.61
CA GLY A 57 -8.27 -5.26 14.46
C GLY A 57 -7.15 -5.98 13.72
N ASP A 58 -6.86 -7.24 14.07
CA ASP A 58 -5.87 -8.05 13.38
C ASP A 58 -6.46 -8.65 12.10
N LEU A 59 -5.67 -8.68 11.02
CA LEU A 59 -6.10 -9.32 9.77
C LEU A 59 -6.33 -10.82 10.01
N ILE A 60 -7.47 -11.35 9.55
CA ILE A 60 -7.78 -12.78 9.55
C ILE A 60 -6.99 -13.42 8.41
N VAL A 61 -5.82 -13.92 8.77
CA VAL A 61 -4.88 -14.47 7.80
C VAL A 61 -5.08 -15.99 7.69
N GLY A 62 -5.78 -16.47 6.66
CA GLY A 62 -5.69 -17.87 6.25
C GLY A 62 -4.29 -18.12 5.66
N LYS A 63 -3.53 -19.12 6.17
CA LYS A 63 -2.13 -19.48 5.79
C LYS A 63 -1.45 -18.49 4.80
N ALA A 64 -1.24 -17.22 5.17
CA ALA A 64 -0.77 -16.28 4.16
C ALA A 64 0.69 -16.52 3.85
N ALA A 65 1.01 -16.38 2.58
CA ALA A 65 2.36 -16.16 2.13
C ALA A 65 2.95 -14.95 2.88
N LYS A 66 4.23 -15.05 3.22
CA LYS A 66 4.96 -13.91 3.81
C LYS A 66 4.88 -12.72 2.85
N PRO A 67 4.59 -11.50 3.35
CA PRO A 67 4.56 -10.33 2.49
C PRO A 67 5.90 -10.15 1.77
N ARG A 68 5.84 -9.66 0.52
CA ARG A 68 7.03 -9.44 -0.31
C ARG A 68 7.95 -8.36 0.25
N TYR A 69 7.38 -7.37 0.94
CA TYR A 69 8.06 -6.19 1.44
C TYR A 69 7.73 -5.95 2.91
N SER A 70 8.68 -5.35 3.65
CA SER A 70 8.51 -4.94 5.05
C SER A 70 8.13 -3.46 5.22
N GLY A 71 8.09 -2.70 4.13
CA GLY A 71 7.65 -1.31 4.11
C GLY A 71 7.78 -0.68 2.73
N LEU A 72 7.27 0.53 2.57
CA LEU A 72 7.28 1.27 1.29
C LEU A 72 8.70 1.48 0.73
N ASP A 73 9.71 1.74 1.57
CA ASP A 73 11.09 1.94 1.12
C ASP A 73 11.64 0.70 0.38
N ASP A 74 11.34 -0.50 0.88
CA ASP A 74 11.81 -1.78 0.32
C ASP A 74 11.24 -2.08 -1.07
N THR A 75 10.17 -1.39 -1.44
CA THR A 75 9.49 -1.60 -2.73
C THR A 75 10.23 -0.95 -3.89
N ILE A 76 11.12 0.02 -3.60
CA ILE A 76 11.85 0.81 -4.58
C ILE A 76 13.30 0.34 -4.70
N THR A 77 13.65 -0.12 -5.89
CA THR A 77 14.98 -0.66 -6.23
C THR A 77 15.68 0.17 -7.31
N MET A 78 14.91 0.92 -8.11
CA MET A 78 15.44 1.68 -9.26
C MET A 78 15.93 3.08 -8.89
N LEU A 79 15.59 3.58 -7.70
CA LEU A 79 16.05 4.87 -7.18
C LEU A 79 16.97 4.67 -5.97
N SER A 80 17.85 5.64 -5.75
CA SER A 80 18.72 5.67 -4.57
C SER A 80 18.94 7.11 -4.09
N GLY A 81 19.58 7.29 -2.93
CA GLY A 81 19.97 8.61 -2.45
C GLY A 81 18.79 9.58 -2.28
N ASP A 82 18.98 10.82 -2.72
CA ASP A 82 17.96 11.88 -2.65
C ASP A 82 16.76 11.61 -3.56
N ASP A 83 16.96 11.00 -4.72
CA ASP A 83 15.86 10.71 -5.65
C ASP A 83 14.87 9.73 -5.03
N LYS A 84 15.37 8.67 -4.38
CA LYS A 84 14.52 7.73 -3.64
C LYS A 84 13.78 8.42 -2.50
N ARG A 85 14.47 9.25 -1.70
CA ARG A 85 13.86 9.97 -0.57
C ARG A 85 12.74 10.91 -1.04
N ASN A 86 13.00 11.69 -2.09
CA ASN A 86 12.04 12.65 -2.62
C ASN A 86 10.83 11.94 -3.25
N PHE A 87 11.06 10.86 -4.00
CA PHE A 87 9.99 10.05 -4.57
C PHE A 87 9.11 9.39 -3.50
N LEU A 88 9.72 8.81 -2.46
CA LEU A 88 8.98 8.21 -1.34
C LEU A 88 8.15 9.26 -0.60
N ARG A 89 8.70 10.46 -0.36
CA ARG A 89 7.93 11.57 0.22
C ARG A 89 6.72 11.91 -0.65
N PHE A 90 6.90 12.00 -1.97
CA PHE A 90 5.83 12.32 -2.90
C PHE A 90 4.74 11.25 -2.92
N ILE A 91 5.11 9.97 -3.03
CA ILE A 91 4.12 8.89 -3.10
C ILE A 91 3.43 8.62 -1.77
N ALA A 92 4.10 8.77 -0.63
CA ALA A 92 3.46 8.55 0.67
C ALA A 92 2.16 9.37 0.79
N ARG A 93 2.15 10.59 0.22
CA ARG A 93 0.96 11.47 0.16
C ARG A 93 -0.19 10.91 -0.67
N MET A 94 0.07 10.00 -1.61
CA MET A 94 -0.95 9.30 -2.39
C MET A 94 -1.43 8.00 -1.71
N LEU A 95 -0.55 7.36 -0.94
CA LEU A 95 -0.76 6.04 -0.35
C LEU A 95 -1.23 6.13 1.11
N GLU A 96 -2.34 6.83 1.33
CA GLU A 96 -2.98 6.90 2.65
C GLU A 96 -4.16 5.92 2.77
N TRP A 97 -4.32 5.35 3.96
CA TRP A 97 -5.44 4.46 4.28
C TRP A 97 -6.78 5.18 4.21
N LEU A 98 -6.86 6.36 4.82
CA LEU A 98 -8.03 7.21 4.79
C LEU A 98 -8.02 8.01 3.48
N PRO A 99 -9.06 7.90 2.63
CA PRO A 99 -9.15 8.69 1.41
C PRO A 99 -9.07 10.20 1.67
N GLU A 100 -9.53 10.65 2.84
CA GLU A 100 -9.54 12.06 3.24
C GLU A 100 -8.14 12.63 3.48
N ASP A 101 -7.17 11.78 3.82
CA ASP A 101 -5.77 12.18 4.06
C ASP A 101 -4.92 12.14 2.78
N ARG A 102 -5.45 11.53 1.71
CA ARG A 102 -4.75 11.47 0.41
C ARG A 102 -4.65 12.86 -0.18
N ALA A 103 -3.44 13.23 -0.59
CA ALA A 103 -3.22 14.44 -1.35
C ALA A 103 -4.02 14.39 -2.67
N THR A 104 -4.65 15.51 -2.99
CA THR A 104 -5.38 15.68 -4.24
C THR A 104 -4.43 15.81 -5.42
N ALA A 105 -4.91 15.53 -6.63
CA ALA A 105 -4.14 15.74 -7.85
C ALA A 105 -3.57 17.17 -7.97
N LYS A 106 -4.33 18.18 -7.50
CA LYS A 106 -3.90 19.58 -7.50
C LYS A 106 -2.72 19.83 -6.55
N GLU A 107 -2.73 19.23 -5.36
CA GLU A 107 -1.66 19.37 -4.37
C GLU A 107 -0.41 18.56 -4.76
N LEU A 108 -0.60 17.44 -5.45
CA LEU A 108 0.49 16.62 -5.98
C LEU A 108 1.17 17.32 -7.16
N LEU A 109 0.41 17.99 -8.02
CA LEU A 109 0.97 18.77 -9.13
C LEU A 109 1.87 19.92 -8.66
N ALA A 110 1.66 20.43 -7.44
CA ALA A 110 2.47 21.47 -6.83
C ALA A 110 3.65 20.92 -6.00
N ASP A 111 3.89 19.61 -5.97
CA ASP A 111 5.01 19.04 -5.23
C ASP A 111 6.34 19.36 -5.94
N PRO A 112 7.36 19.88 -5.23
CA PRO A 112 8.65 20.21 -5.83
C PRO A 112 9.34 19.04 -6.55
N TRP A 113 8.99 17.79 -6.19
CA TRP A 113 9.56 16.62 -6.86
C TRP A 113 9.25 16.56 -8.36
N LEU A 114 8.11 17.12 -8.81
CA LEU A 114 7.75 17.13 -10.24
C LEU A 114 8.50 18.18 -11.06
N ASP A 115 9.06 19.20 -10.41
CA ASP A 115 9.84 20.29 -11.04
C ASP A 115 11.36 20.08 -10.92
N SER A 116 11.78 18.90 -10.45
CA SER A 116 13.19 18.55 -10.17
C SER A 116 13.96 18.08 -11.41
#